data_AF-A0A5R9FZV4-F1
#
_entry.id   AF-A0A5R9FZV4-F1
#
_cell.length_a   1.000
_cell.length_b   1.000
_cell.length_c   1.000
_cell.angle_alpha   90.00
_cell.angle_beta   90.00
_cell.angle_gamma   90.00
#
_symmetry.space_group_name_H-M   'P 1'
#
loop_
_entity.id
_entity.type
_entity.pdbx_description
1 polymer ?
#
loop_
_entity_poly.entity_id
_entity_poly.type
_entity_poly.pdbx_seq_one_letter_code
_entity_poly.pdbx_strand_id
1 'polypeptide(L)'
;MSTTELREISRSVAKLKSHFEHAKDLVDSYDADIGSGDVADALDDFADDWKKKRKQLCDGLEFLGKTAGTAAKAYDGIDQHLAETLQKSQPKKSGEGK
;
A
#
# COMPACT_ATOMS: atom_id res chain seq x y z
N MET A 1 7.12 -16.15 -0.44
CA MET A 1 6.24 -15.01 -0.68
C MET A 1 5.34 -15.34 -1.87
N SER A 2 4.03 -15.43 -1.67
CA SER A 2 3.02 -15.74 -2.69
C SER A 2 2.42 -14.46 -3.27
N THR A 3 1.76 -14.57 -4.43
CA THR A 3 1.06 -13.43 -5.05
C THR A 3 -0.14 -12.98 -4.22
N THR A 4 -0.73 -13.86 -3.43
CA THR A 4 -1.76 -13.52 -2.43
C THR A 4 -1.18 -12.66 -1.31
N GLU A 5 -0.03 -13.04 -0.74
CA GLU A 5 0.65 -12.26 0.31
C GLU A 5 1.05 -10.86 -0.18
N LEU A 6 1.56 -10.74 -1.42
CA LEU A 6 1.86 -9.45 -2.04
C LEU A 6 0.62 -8.56 -2.17
N ARG A 7 -0.52 -9.13 -2.56
CA ARG A 7 -1.80 -8.41 -2.65
C ARG A 7 -2.31 -8.01 -1.28
N GLU A 8 -2.12 -8.84 -0.27
CA GLU A 8 -2.47 -8.52 1.12
C GLU A 8 -1.64 -7.36 1.65
N ILE A 9 -0.32 -7.38 1.44
CA ILE A 9 0.55 -6.25 1.77
C ILE A 9 0.05 -4.99 1.08
N SER A 10 -0.17 -5.04 -0.24
CA SER A 10 -0.67 -3.90 -1.02
C SER A 10 -1.97 -3.31 -0.43
N ARG A 11 -2.94 -4.15 -0.08
CA ARG A 11 -4.20 -3.72 0.54
C ARG A 11 -4.02 -3.18 1.95
N SER A 12 -3.20 -3.84 2.76
CA SER A 12 -2.98 -3.46 4.16
C SER A 12 -2.28 -2.11 4.27
N VAL A 13 -1.25 -1.87 3.47
CA VAL A 13 -0.56 -0.56 3.47
C VAL A 13 -1.43 0.54 2.88
N ALA A 14 -2.32 0.25 1.93
CA ALA A 14 -3.31 1.21 1.43
C ALA A 14 -4.32 1.60 2.52
N LYS A 15 -4.81 0.64 3.31
CA LYS A 15 -5.67 0.92 4.48
C LYS A 15 -4.94 1.75 5.52
N LEU A 16 -3.69 1.38 5.82
CA LEU A 16 -2.86 2.11 6.78
C LEU A 16 -2.63 3.55 6.32
N LYS A 17 -2.32 3.76 5.05
CA LYS A 17 -2.20 5.09 4.44
C LYS A 17 -3.48 5.90 4.66
N SER A 18 -4.65 5.34 4.33
CA SER A 18 -5.93 6.02 4.53
C SER A 18 -6.15 6.41 6.00
N HIS A 19 -5.80 5.54 6.96
CA HIS A 19 -5.88 5.89 8.38
C HIS A 19 -4.96 7.07 8.74
N PHE A 20 -3.74 7.13 8.20
CA PHE A 20 -2.83 8.26 8.45
C PHE A 20 -3.23 9.54 7.71
N GLU A 21 -3.84 9.45 6.53
CA GLU A 21 -4.40 10.62 5.84
C GLU A 21 -5.57 11.24 6.63
N HIS A 22 -6.39 10.40 7.26
CA HIS A 22 -7.52 10.81 8.10
C HIS A 22 -7.18 11.04 9.58
N ALA A 23 -5.98 10.67 10.02
CA ALA A 23 -5.45 11.12 11.31
C ALA A 23 -5.36 12.64 11.21
N LYS A 24 -6.39 13.29 11.77
CA LYS A 24 -6.66 14.73 11.69
C LYS A 24 -5.37 15.50 11.96
N ASP A 25 -5.25 16.70 11.39
CA ASP A 25 -4.35 17.73 11.88
C ASP A 25 -4.83 18.10 13.28
N LEU A 26 -4.52 17.23 14.25
CA LEU A 26 -5.01 17.27 15.62
C LEU A 26 -4.65 18.61 16.26
N VAL A 27 -3.54 19.20 15.81
CA VAL A 27 -3.03 20.47 16.30
C VAL A 27 -3.79 21.67 15.75
N ASP A 28 -4.21 21.68 14.47
CA ASP A 28 -5.06 22.75 13.92
C ASP A 28 -6.35 22.95 14.74
N SER A 29 -6.82 21.91 15.43
CA SER A 29 -8.00 22.02 16.32
C SER A 29 -7.71 22.55 17.72
N TYR A 30 -6.46 22.61 18.15
CA TYR A 30 -6.05 23.15 19.46
C TYR A 30 -5.47 24.57 19.37
N ASP A 31 -5.09 25.02 18.18
CA ASP A 31 -4.44 26.31 17.92
C ASP A 31 -5.27 27.51 18.41
N ALA A 32 -6.60 27.41 18.36
CA ALA A 32 -7.50 28.47 18.84
C ALA A 32 -7.66 28.53 20.38
N ASP A 33 -7.36 27.45 21.10
CA ASP A 33 -7.57 27.32 22.55
C ASP A 33 -6.29 27.56 23.36
N ILE A 34 -5.13 27.59 22.71
CA ILE A 34 -3.82 27.71 23.36
C ILE A 34 -3.33 29.16 23.21
N GLY A 35 -3.27 29.86 24.33
CA GLY A 35 -2.82 31.27 24.39
C GLY A 35 -1.34 31.46 24.03
N SER A 36 -0.94 32.69 23.73
CA SER A 36 0.43 33.04 23.29
C SER A 36 1.51 32.71 24.34
N GLY A 37 2.56 31.99 23.93
CA GLY A 37 3.74 31.70 24.73
C GLY A 37 4.48 30.44 24.24
N ASP A 38 5.58 30.07 24.91
CA ASP A 38 6.47 28.97 24.53
C ASP A 38 5.77 27.62 24.26
N VAL A 39 4.63 27.35 24.89
CA VAL A 39 3.85 26.13 24.70
C VAL A 39 3.06 26.16 23.38
N ALA A 40 2.55 27.32 22.97
CA ALA A 40 1.89 27.48 21.68
C ALA A 40 2.91 27.27 20.55
N ASP A 41 4.07 27.93 20.65
CA ASP A 41 5.15 27.81 19.66
C ASP A 41 5.62 26.35 19.52
N ALA A 42 5.81 25.64 20.64
CA ALA A 42 6.22 24.23 20.62
C ALA A 42 5.14 23.30 20.02
N LEU A 43 3.86 23.64 20.16
CA LEU A 43 2.77 22.87 19.58
C LEU A 43 2.62 23.15 18.08
N ASP A 44 2.82 24.39 17.64
CA ASP A 44 2.86 24.76 16.22
C ASP A 44 4.01 24.04 15.50
N ASP A 45 5.22 24.06 16.08
CA ASP A 45 6.37 23.31 15.57
C ASP A 45 6.05 21.80 15.47
N PHE A 46 5.40 21.24 16.49
CA PHE A 46 4.97 19.84 16.46
C PHE A 46 3.92 19.58 15.37
N ALA A 47 2.96 20.49 15.14
CA ALA A 47 1.95 20.38 14.11
C ALA A 47 2.59 20.26 12.72
N ASP A 48 3.51 21.17 12.43
CA ASP A 48 4.18 21.28 11.16
C ASP A 48 5.06 20.06 10.88
N ASP A 49 5.84 19.64 11.87
CA ASP A 49 6.66 18.43 11.76
C ASP A 49 5.79 17.18 11.64
N TRP A 50 4.71 17.07 12.42
CA TRP A 50 3.77 15.96 12.32
C TRP A 50 3.17 15.88 10.90
N LYS A 51 2.68 17.00 10.37
CA LYS A 51 2.10 17.09 9.02
C LYS A 51 3.10 16.67 7.96
N LYS A 52 4.34 17.16 8.05
CA LYS A 52 5.42 16.81 7.11
C LYS A 52 5.79 15.33 7.19
N LYS A 53 5.99 14.78 8.39
CA LYS A 53 6.35 13.37 8.60
C LYS A 53 5.22 12.43 8.21
N ARG A 54 3.97 12.78 8.53
CA ARG A 54 2.76 12.05 8.13
C ARG A 54 2.64 11.98 6.62
N LYS A 55 2.87 13.08 5.90
CA LYS A 55 2.91 13.10 4.44
C LYS A 55 3.98 12.14 3.89
N GLN A 56 5.20 12.23 4.40
CA GLN A 56 6.29 11.33 3.99
C GLN A 56 5.97 9.85 4.24
N LEU A 57 5.32 9.53 5.36
CA LEU A 57 4.87 8.18 5.68
C LEU A 57 3.80 7.70 4.68
N CYS A 58 2.79 8.53 4.38
CA CYS A 58 1.75 8.21 3.41
C CYS A 58 2.32 7.94 2.01
N ASP A 59 3.28 8.76 1.57
CA ASP A 59 3.96 8.58 0.28
C ASP A 59 4.74 7.25 0.24
N GLY A 60 5.44 6.90 1.33
CA GLY A 60 6.15 5.63 1.47
C GLY A 60 5.23 4.41 1.45
N LEU A 61 4.08 4.48 2.15
CA LEU A 61 3.07 3.42 2.14
C LEU A 61 2.45 3.23 0.75
N GLU A 62 2.19 4.33 0.03
CA GLU A 62 1.71 4.27 -1.35
C GLU A 62 2.71 3.60 -2.27
N PHE A 63 3.98 4.01 -2.20
CA PHE A 63 5.05 3.43 -3.01
C PHE A 63 5.20 1.93 -2.76
N LEU A 64 5.22 1.51 -1.48
CA LEU A 64 5.30 0.10 -1.11
C LEU A 64 4.08 -0.68 -1.62
N GLY A 65 2.88 -0.12 -1.46
CA GLY A 65 1.63 -0.77 -1.89
C GLY A 65 1.56 -0.96 -3.40
N LYS A 66 1.97 0.05 -4.18
CA LYS A 66 2.09 -0.03 -5.64
C LYS A 66 3.12 -1.08 -6.05
N THR A 67 4.29 -1.08 -5.43
CA THR A 67 5.37 -2.03 -5.74
C THR A 67 4.93 -3.47 -5.49
N ALA A 68 4.32 -3.75 -4.34
CA ALA A 68 3.80 -5.08 -4.02
C ALA A 68 2.69 -5.52 -5.00
N GLY A 69 1.78 -4.61 -5.34
CA GLY A 69 0.72 -4.87 -6.33
C GLY A 69 1.25 -5.16 -7.73
N THR A 70 2.27 -4.42 -8.17
CA THR A 70 2.95 -4.65 -9.46
C THR A 70 3.66 -6.00 -9.47
N ALA A 71 4.39 -6.34 -8.40
CA ALA A 71 5.05 -7.64 -8.29
C ALA A 71 4.03 -8.80 -8.37
N ALA A 72 2.89 -8.69 -7.66
CA ALA A 72 1.84 -9.72 -7.72
C ALA A 72 1.26 -9.92 -9.12
N LYS A 73 1.13 -8.84 -9.92
CA LYS A 73 0.66 -8.92 -11.30
C LYS A 73 1.70 -9.55 -12.22
N ALA A 74 2.97 -9.22 -12.03
CA ALA A 74 4.06 -9.78 -12.82
C ALA A 74 4.17 -11.29 -12.62
N TYR A 75 4.13 -11.76 -11.37
CA TYR A 75 4.17 -13.19 -11.07
C TYR A 75 2.96 -13.94 -11.62
N ASP A 76 1.73 -13.44 -11.42
CA ASP A 76 0.53 -14.07 -12.01
C ASP A 76 0.64 -14.17 -13.54
N GLY A 77 1.17 -13.14 -14.21
CA GLY A 77 1.36 -13.15 -15.67
C GLY A 77 2.39 -14.20 -16.12
N ILE A 78 3.48 -14.38 -15.38
CA ILE A 78 4.48 -15.42 -15.64
C ILE A 78 3.85 -16.81 -15.46
N ASP A 79 3.11 -17.02 -14.37
CA ASP A 79 2.46 -18.30 -14.07
C ASP A 79 1.40 -18.66 -15.12
N GLN A 80 0.60 -17.68 -15.56
CA GLN A 80 -0.38 -17.86 -16.64
C GLN A 80 0.30 -18.22 -17.96
N HIS A 81 1.34 -17.49 -18.35
CA HIS A 81 2.09 -17.76 -19.58
C HIS A 81 2.71 -19.16 -19.56
N LEU A 82 3.26 -19.58 -18.43
CA LEU A 82 3.80 -20.92 -18.25
C LEU A 82 2.72 -21.99 -18.36
N ALA A 83 1.58 -21.81 -17.68
CA ALA A 83 0.44 -22.73 -17.74
C ALA A 83 -0.10 -22.89 -19.16
N GLU A 84 -0.27 -21.79 -19.90
CA GLU A 84 -0.70 -21.82 -21.30
C GLU A 84 0.29 -22.55 -22.19
N THR A 85 1.59 -22.31 -21.99
CA THR A 85 2.66 -22.95 -22.77
C THR A 85 2.63 -24.46 -22.55
N LEU A 86 2.50 -24.90 -21.30
CA LEU A 86 2.37 -26.32 -20.94
C LEU A 86 1.10 -26.95 -21.54
N GLN A 87 -0.04 -26.27 -21.49
CA GLN A 87 -1.30 -26.75 -22.09
C GLN A 87 -1.20 -26.92 -23.60
N LYS A 88 -0.60 -25.95 -24.30
CA LYS A 88 -0.35 -26.01 -25.74
C LYS A 88 0.62 -27.12 -26.13
N SER A 89 1.55 -27.46 -25.23
CA SER A 89 2.57 -28.48 -25.45
C SER A 89 2.10 -29.89 -25.11
N GLN A 90 0.96 -30.06 -24.44
CA GLN A 90 0.42 -31.39 -24.12
C GLN A 90 -0.17 -32.05 -25.38
N PRO A 91 0.26 -33.26 -25.75
CA PRO A 91 -0.35 -33.99 -26.86
C PRO A 91 -1.81 -34.30 -26.52
N LYS A 92 -2.74 -34.06 -27.46
CA LYS A 92 -4.13 -34.49 -27.33
C LYS A 92 -4.12 -35.99 -27.07
N LYS A 93 -4.56 -36.44 -25.89
CA LYS A 93 -4.95 -37.85 -25.69
C LYS A 93 -6.09 -38.13 -26.68
N SER A 94 -5.73 -38.69 -27.83
CA SER A 94 -6.67 -39.36 -28.72
C SER A 94 -7.32 -40.47 -27.91
N GLY A 95 -8.63 -40.35 -27.70
CA GLY A 95 -9.41 -41.42 -27.11
C GLY A 95 -9.38 -42.64 -28.01
N GLU A 96 -8.77 -43.72 -27.53
CA GLU A 96 -9.10 -45.05 -28.02
C GLU A 96 -10.27 -45.56 -27.18
N GLY A 97 -11.47 -45.35 -27.72
CA GLY A 97 -12.56 -46.27 -27.49
C GLY A 97 -12.47 -47.36 -28.55
N LYS A 98 -12.30 -48.61 -28.13
CA LYS A 98 -13.16 -49.75 -28.49
C LYS A 98 -12.82 -50.96 -27.63
#